data_AF-A0A2G6NH37-F1
#
_entry.id   AF-A0A2G6NH37-F1
#
_cell.length_a   1.000
_cell.length_b   1.000
_cell.length_c   1.000
_cell.angle_alpha   90.00
_cell.angle_beta   90.00
_cell.angle_gamma   90.00
#
_symmetry.space_group_name_H-M   'P 1'
#
loop_
_entity.id
_entity.type
_entity.pdbx_description
1 polymer ?
#
loop_
_entity_poly.entity_id
_entity_poly.type
_entity_poly.pdbx_seq_one_letter_code
_entity_poly.pdbx_strand_id
1 'polypeptide(L)'
;MLLMTAGGAMASLGMGHQNKVLPSGSMKQVPFPHSRHQSVLKSCNACHDLFPKEAGSIQRLIGEGTLMKKKVMNTCISCHRSMKQSGLMTGPLSCKKCHTIKNTNNQ
;
A
#
# COMPACT_ATOMS: atom_id res chain seq x y z
N MET A 1 -23.20 22.93 41.22
CA MET A 1 -23.38 22.78 39.77
C MET A 1 -22.06 22.37 39.16
N LEU A 2 -22.09 21.18 38.56
CA LEU A 2 -21.03 20.47 37.84
C LEU A 2 -20.61 21.24 36.59
N LEU A 3 -19.31 21.32 36.26
CA LEU A 3 -18.84 21.52 34.88
C LEU A 3 -17.46 20.87 34.72
N MET A 4 -17.49 19.54 34.59
CA MET A 4 -16.38 18.76 34.02
C MET A 4 -16.43 18.96 32.50
N THR A 5 -15.55 19.78 31.95
CA THR A 5 -15.38 19.90 30.50
C THR A 5 -14.52 18.75 30.00
N ALA A 6 -15.16 17.71 29.46
CA ALA A 6 -14.49 16.63 28.74
C ALA A 6 -13.94 17.18 27.40
N GLY A 7 -12.63 17.35 27.31
CA GLY A 7 -11.94 17.60 26.05
C GLY A 7 -11.90 16.33 25.21
N GLY A 8 -12.78 16.22 24.21
CA GLY A 8 -12.78 15.14 23.24
C GLY A 8 -11.62 15.29 22.25
N ALA A 9 -10.69 14.35 22.26
CA ALA A 9 -9.69 14.20 21.20
C ALA A 9 -10.38 13.75 19.91
N MET A 10 -10.39 14.60 18.89
CA MET A 10 -10.84 14.25 17.54
C MET A 10 -9.79 13.34 16.89
N ALA A 11 -9.94 12.02 17.02
CA ALA A 11 -9.18 11.09 16.22
C ALA A 11 -9.70 11.15 14.76
N SER A 12 -8.92 11.75 13.86
CA SER A 12 -9.22 11.73 12.42
C SER A 12 -9.34 10.29 11.92
N LEU A 13 -10.58 9.84 11.67
CA LEU A 13 -10.86 8.53 11.10
C LEU A 13 -10.36 8.46 9.64
N GLY A 14 -9.20 7.82 9.46
CA GLY A 14 -9.17 6.58 8.69
C GLY A 14 -9.02 6.62 7.17
N MET A 15 -8.61 7.71 6.53
CA MET A 15 -8.25 7.70 5.10
C MET A 15 -6.78 8.03 4.87
N GLY A 16 -5.98 7.02 4.53
CA GLY A 16 -4.57 7.20 4.13
C GLY A 16 -4.44 8.05 2.85
N HIS A 17 -3.30 8.69 2.61
CA HIS A 17 -3.16 9.60 1.46
C HIS A 17 -3.54 8.93 0.14
N GLN A 18 -4.22 9.70 -0.71
CA GLN A 18 -4.85 9.24 -1.95
C GLN A 18 -3.87 8.53 -2.90
N ASN A 19 -2.62 9.01 -2.97
CA ASN A 19 -1.54 8.41 -3.76
C ASN A 19 -0.29 8.23 -2.91
N LYS A 20 0.33 7.05 -2.98
CA LYS A 20 1.58 6.70 -2.31
C LYS A 20 2.63 6.28 -3.33
N VAL A 21 3.89 6.32 -2.92
CA VAL A 21 4.98 5.72 -3.70
C VAL A 21 5.51 4.54 -2.89
N LEU A 22 5.44 3.34 -3.46
CA LEU A 22 6.02 2.16 -2.82
C LEU A 22 7.48 2.06 -3.26
N PRO A 23 8.42 2.04 -2.32
CA PRO A 23 9.82 1.94 -2.68
C PRO A 23 10.11 0.53 -3.18
N SER A 24 11.19 0.44 -3.93
CA SER A 24 11.62 -0.74 -4.64
C SER A 24 13.15 -0.77 -4.56
N GLY A 25 13.73 -1.98 -4.56
CA GLY A 25 15.18 -2.16 -4.49
C GLY A 25 15.90 -1.63 -5.73
N SER A 26 16.39 -2.52 -6.58
CA SER A 26 17.09 -2.13 -7.82
C SER A 26 16.18 -1.58 -8.93
N MET A 27 14.87 -1.82 -8.84
CA MET A 27 13.89 -1.31 -9.81
C MET A 27 13.35 0.06 -9.38
N LYS A 28 12.88 0.84 -10.35
CA LYS A 28 12.11 2.08 -10.15
C LYS A 28 11.01 1.93 -9.10
N GLN A 29 10.70 2.99 -8.36
CA GLN A 29 9.59 3.01 -7.40
C GLN A 29 8.24 2.87 -8.11
N VAL A 30 7.24 2.41 -7.36
CA VAL A 30 5.90 2.13 -7.87
C VAL A 30 4.94 3.22 -7.41
N PRO A 31 4.37 4.04 -8.32
CA PRO A 31 3.23 4.87 -7.96
C PRO A 31 2.05 3.96 -7.61
N PHE A 32 1.44 4.22 -6.46
CA PHE A 32 0.37 3.41 -5.91
C PHE A 32 -0.86 4.28 -5.63
N PRO A 33 -1.90 4.21 -6.50
CA PRO A 33 -3.14 4.94 -6.30
C PRO A 33 -3.98 4.24 -5.22
N HIS A 34 -3.67 4.50 -3.96
CA HIS A 34 -4.26 3.82 -2.80
C HIS A 34 -5.79 3.96 -2.79
N SER A 35 -6.30 5.14 -3.12
CA SER A 35 -7.74 5.43 -3.16
C SER A 35 -8.51 4.56 -4.16
N ARG A 36 -7.91 4.30 -5.33
CA ARG A 36 -8.50 3.41 -6.35
C ARG A 36 -8.60 1.97 -5.84
N HIS A 37 -7.66 1.52 -5.03
CA HIS A 37 -7.73 0.19 -4.43
C HIS A 37 -8.80 0.15 -3.34
N GLN A 38 -8.93 1.22 -2.54
CA GLN A 38 -9.99 1.32 -1.54
C GLN A 38 -11.39 1.31 -2.16
N SER A 39 -11.61 2.00 -3.28
CA SER A 39 -12.90 2.03 -3.97
C SER A 39 -13.31 0.67 -4.55
N VAL A 40 -12.33 -0.13 -4.98
CA VAL A 40 -12.57 -1.47 -5.57
C VAL A 40 -12.71 -2.54 -4.49
N LEU A 41 -11.82 -2.55 -3.49
CA LEU A 41 -11.74 -3.64 -2.52
C LEU A 41 -12.62 -3.42 -1.28
N LYS A 42 -12.89 -2.15 -0.92
CA LYS A 42 -13.64 -1.76 0.29
C LYS A 42 -13.14 -2.42 1.60
N SER A 43 -11.91 -2.93 1.60
CA SER A 43 -11.28 -3.64 2.73
C SER A 43 -9.82 -3.20 2.86
N CYS A 44 -9.48 -2.71 4.05
CA CYS A 44 -8.10 -2.35 4.41
C CYS A 44 -7.23 -3.58 4.60
N ASN A 45 -7.81 -4.66 5.13
CA ASN A 45 -7.10 -5.87 5.54
C ASN A 45 -6.65 -6.71 4.34
N ALA A 46 -7.29 -6.52 3.18
CA ALA A 46 -6.86 -7.11 1.91
C ALA A 46 -5.37 -6.88 1.58
N CYS A 47 -4.76 -5.84 2.16
CA CYS A 47 -3.31 -5.62 2.11
C CYS A 47 -2.68 -5.55 3.51
N HIS A 48 -3.36 -4.94 4.48
CA HIS A 48 -2.75 -4.62 5.78
C HIS A 48 -2.67 -5.79 6.77
N ASP A 49 -3.15 -6.98 6.40
CA ASP A 49 -2.81 -8.22 7.10
C ASP A 49 -1.34 -8.63 6.85
N LEU A 50 -0.71 -8.12 5.79
CA LEU A 50 0.69 -8.40 5.45
C LEU A 50 1.68 -7.42 6.10
N PHE A 51 1.24 -6.20 6.42
CA PHE A 51 2.07 -5.14 6.98
C PHE A 51 1.19 -4.04 7.61
N PRO A 52 1.67 -3.40 8.69
CA PRO A 52 0.89 -2.36 9.36
C PRO A 52 0.71 -1.11 8.48
N LYS A 53 -0.36 -0.36 8.75
CA LYS A 53 -0.77 0.89 8.08
C LYS A 53 0.16 2.08 8.39
N GLU A 54 1.46 1.86 8.27
CA GLU A 54 2.52 2.80 8.66
C GLU A 54 3.47 3.02 7.48
N ALA A 55 3.93 4.26 7.30
CA ALA A 55 4.93 4.55 6.27
C ALA A 55 6.26 3.83 6.59
N GLY A 56 6.90 3.26 5.57
CA GLY A 56 8.17 2.54 5.73
C GLY A 56 8.06 1.14 6.36
N SER A 57 6.88 0.70 6.80
CA SER A 57 6.71 -0.60 7.46
C SER A 57 7.17 -1.76 6.58
N ILE A 58 6.87 -1.73 5.28
CA ILE A 58 7.29 -2.76 4.34
C ILE A 58 8.82 -2.89 4.30
N GLN A 59 9.56 -1.77 4.28
CA GLN A 59 11.03 -1.78 4.19
C GLN A 59 11.62 -2.24 5.51
N ARG A 60 11.07 -1.74 6.62
CA ARG A 60 11.45 -2.14 7.96
C ARG A 60 11.28 -3.66 8.15
N LEU A 61 10.11 -4.21 7.85
CA LEU A 61 9.84 -5.65 7.98
C LEU A 61 10.72 -6.51 7.05
N ILE A 62 11.07 -6.01 5.86
CA ILE A 62 12.04 -6.68 4.98
C ILE A 62 13.44 -6.67 5.59
N GLY A 63 13.86 -5.55 6.21
CA GLY A 63 15.14 -5.42 6.89
C GLY A 63 15.24 -6.28 8.15
N GLU A 64 14.14 -6.42 8.90
CA GLU A 64 14.01 -7.30 10.06
C GLU A 64 13.90 -8.79 9.68
N GLY A 65 13.72 -9.12 8.40
CA GLY A 65 13.54 -10.49 7.91
C GLY A 65 12.16 -11.10 8.18
N THR A 66 11.23 -10.34 8.77
CA THR A 66 9.85 -10.77 9.09
C THR A 66 8.91 -10.70 7.89
N LEU A 67 9.29 -9.97 6.83
CA LEU A 67 8.59 -9.95 5.55
C LEU A 67 9.55 -10.31 4.41
N MET A 68 9.24 -11.38 3.67
CA MET A 68 10.06 -11.78 2.53
C MET A 68 10.11 -10.70 1.44
N LYS A 69 11.28 -10.49 0.85
CA LYS A 69 11.43 -9.69 -0.37
C LYS A 69 10.41 -10.16 -1.41
N LYS A 70 9.78 -9.21 -2.10
CA LYS A 70 8.72 -9.44 -3.12
C LYS A 70 7.38 -9.98 -2.59
N LYS A 71 7.21 -10.29 -1.29
CA LYS A 71 5.92 -10.80 -0.78
C LYS A 71 4.76 -9.86 -1.11
N VAL A 72 4.92 -8.56 -0.85
CA VAL A 72 3.90 -7.54 -1.17
C VAL A 72 3.64 -7.47 -2.68
N MET A 73 4.69 -7.42 -3.50
CA MET A 73 4.56 -7.40 -4.97
C MET A 73 3.80 -8.62 -5.49
N ASN A 74 4.09 -9.81 -4.96
CA ASN A 74 3.44 -11.04 -5.36
C ASN A 74 1.95 -11.03 -5.00
N THR A 75 1.57 -10.43 -3.87
CA THR A 75 0.14 -10.20 -3.53
C THR A 75 -0.53 -9.31 -4.57
N CYS A 76 0.10 -8.20 -4.98
CA CYS A 76 -0.43 -7.33 -6.03
C CYS A 76 -0.64 -8.08 -7.35
N ILE A 77 0.38 -8.81 -7.81
CA ILE A 77 0.34 -9.54 -9.08
C ILE A 77 -0.69 -10.67 -9.03
N SER A 78 -0.79 -11.39 -7.90
CA SER A 78 -1.77 -12.46 -7.72
C SER A 78 -3.20 -11.93 -7.87
N CYS A 79 -3.54 -10.87 -7.14
CA CYS A 79 -4.85 -10.24 -7.21
C CYS A 79 -5.14 -9.71 -8.63
N HIS A 80 -4.20 -8.97 -9.22
CA HIS A 80 -4.39 -8.44 -10.57
C HIS A 80 -4.58 -9.55 -11.61
N ARG A 81 -3.87 -10.68 -11.47
CA ARG A 81 -3.96 -11.82 -12.38
C ARG A 81 -5.30 -12.52 -12.24
N SER A 82 -5.77 -12.72 -11.01
CA SER A 82 -7.09 -13.29 -10.73
C SER A 82 -8.20 -12.43 -11.36
N MET A 83 -8.17 -11.11 -11.15
CA MET A 83 -9.14 -10.20 -11.78
C MET A 83 -9.09 -10.28 -13.31
N LYS A 84 -7.89 -10.33 -13.91
CA LYS A 84 -7.74 -10.49 -15.37
C LYS A 84 -8.35 -11.81 -15.86
N GLN A 85 -8.11 -12.90 -15.14
CA GLN A 85 -8.66 -14.23 -15.49
C GLN A 85 -10.18 -14.25 -15.40
N SER A 86 -10.76 -13.49 -14.48
CA SER A 86 -12.22 -13.28 -14.37
C SER A 86 -12.78 -12.27 -15.38
N GLY A 87 -11.99 -11.78 -16.34
CA GLY A 87 -12.43 -10.79 -17.31
C GLY A 87 -12.69 -9.39 -16.74
N LEU A 88 -12.26 -9.12 -15.51
CA LEU A 88 -12.45 -7.84 -14.84
C LEU A 88 -11.34 -6.84 -15.20
N MET A 89 -11.68 -5.56 -15.14
CA MET A 89 -10.71 -4.48 -15.23
C MET A 89 -9.72 -4.58 -14.06
N THR A 90 -8.43 -4.57 -14.37
CA THR A 90 -7.37 -4.85 -13.39
C THR A 90 -6.18 -3.90 -13.56
N GLY A 91 -5.28 -3.91 -12.59
CA GLY A 91 -4.02 -3.20 -12.66
C GLY A 91 -2.96 -3.90 -13.53
N PRO A 92 -1.76 -3.31 -13.63
CA PRO A 92 -0.68 -3.85 -14.44
C PRO A 92 -0.14 -5.20 -13.93
N LEU A 93 0.33 -6.03 -14.86
CA LEU A 93 0.96 -7.33 -14.60
C LEU A 93 2.43 -7.41 -15.03
N SER A 94 2.95 -6.39 -15.72
CA SER A 94 4.34 -6.37 -16.19
C SER A 94 5.18 -5.39 -15.37
N CYS A 95 6.44 -5.74 -15.12
CA CYS A 95 7.34 -4.98 -14.24
C CYS A 95 7.41 -3.50 -14.63
N LYS A 96 7.60 -3.20 -15.92
CA LYS A 96 7.75 -1.81 -16.43
C LYS A 96 6.49 -0.96 -16.31
N LYS A 97 5.30 -1.58 -16.19
CA LYS A 97 4.04 -0.85 -16.00
C LYS A 97 3.78 -0.50 -14.54
N CYS A 98 4.40 -1.23 -13.59
CA CYS A 98 4.37 -0.88 -12.17
C CYS A 98 5.54 0.03 -11.79
N HIS A 99 6.76 -0.31 -12.20
CA HIS A 99 8.00 0.35 -11.79
C HIS A 99 8.33 1.53 -12.73
N THR A 100 7.71 2.68 -12.51
CA THR A 100 7.77 3.82 -13.43
C THR A 100 8.49 5.06 -12.88
N ILE A 101 8.51 5.25 -11.56
CA ILE A 101 9.15 6.40 -10.92
C ILE A 101 10.64 6.10 -10.70
N LYS A 102 11.55 6.92 -11.23
CA LYS A 102 12.99 6.72 -10.99
C LYS A 102 13.29 6.73 -9.48
N ASN A 103 14.15 5.82 -9.02
CA ASN A 103 14.66 5.89 -7.65
C ASN A 103 15.53 7.15 -7.55
N THR A 104 15.13 8.13 -6.74
CA THR A 104 15.88 9.38 -6.54
C THR A 104 16.95 9.29 -5.45
N ASN A 105 17.29 8.09 -4.97
CA ASN A 105 18.36 7.90 -4.00
C ASN A 105 19.71 7.73 -4.72
N ASN A 106 20.12 8.76 -5.44
CA ASN A 106 21.52 9.01 -5.78
C ASN A 106 21.82 10.50 -5.52
N GLN A 107 21.93 10.80 -4.24
CA GLN A 107 22.85 11.80 -3.68
C GLN A 107 23.54 11.10 -2.51
#